data_AF-A0A927UP00-F1
#
_entry.id   AF-A0A927UP00-F1
#
_cell.length_a   1.000
_cell.length_b   1.000
_cell.length_c   1.000
_cell.angle_alpha   90.00
_cell.angle_beta   90.00
_cell.angle_gamma   90.00
#
_symmetry.space_group_name_H-M   'P 1'
#
loop_
_entity.id
_entity.type
_entity.pdbx_description
1 polymer ?
#
loop_
_entity_poly.entity_id
_entity_poly.type
_entity_poly.pdbx_seq_one_letter_code
_entity_poly.pdbx_strand_id
1 'polypeptide(L)'
;MKEKNEVEVLISGEKYTICGYESADYLQRIATYINKKRDEVAKNFPSSLISSETKAVLTEINIADDYYSASLELENLKTDIEEKDKTIFELKHEMIANKEKLEDVLRKNMELEAQINILKKRIR
;
A
#
# COMPACT_ATOMS: atom_id res chain seq x y z
N MET A 1 6.85 -12.01 26.60
CA MET A 1 5.76 -11.01 26.63
C MET A 1 6.31 -9.72 26.05
N LYS A 2 5.59 -9.01 25.19
CA LYS A 2 5.98 -7.63 24.86
C LYS A 2 5.88 -6.81 26.15
N GLU A 3 6.97 -6.18 26.57
CA GLU A 3 6.94 -5.23 27.68
C GLU A 3 6.19 -3.97 27.25
N LYS A 4 5.48 -3.36 28.19
CA LYS A 4 4.85 -2.06 27.95
C LYS A 4 5.93 -1.00 28.08
N ASN A 5 6.06 -0.17 27.04
CA ASN A 5 6.83 1.05 27.09
C ASN A 5 5.99 2.14 27.76
N GLU A 6 6.64 2.92 28.62
CA GLU A 6 6.08 4.14 29.22
C GLU A 6 6.86 5.33 28.69
N VAL A 7 6.16 6.31 28.16
CA VAL A 7 6.76 7.48 27.51
C VAL A 7 6.07 8.74 27.99
N GLU A 8 6.85 9.68 28.50
CA GLU A 8 6.36 11.04 28.77
C GLU A 8 6.33 11.84 27.47
N VAL A 9 5.17 12.39 27.16
CA VAL A 9 4.92 13.21 25.98
C VAL A 9 4.33 14.56 26.36
N LEU A 10 4.49 15.54 25.48
CA LEU A 10 3.87 16.86 25.62
C LEU A 10 2.71 16.98 24.63
N ILE A 11 1.49 17.15 25.13
CA ILE A 11 0.30 17.35 24.29
C ILE A 11 -0.37 18.65 24.70
N SER A 12 -0.48 19.60 23.76
CA SER A 12 -1.03 20.95 24.00
C SER A 12 -0.37 21.70 25.16
N GLY A 13 0.93 21.48 25.38
CA GLY A 13 1.69 22.10 26.46
C GLY A 13 1.56 21.42 27.82
N GLU A 14 0.74 20.37 27.93
CA GLU A 14 0.60 19.55 29.14
C GLU A 14 1.38 18.24 29.01
N LYS A 15 1.98 17.78 30.10
CA LYS A 15 2.72 16.51 30.14
C LYS A 15 1.76 15.35 30.39
N TYR A 16 1.88 14.30 29.58
CA TYR A 16 1.14 13.05 29.71
C TYR A 16 2.10 11.87 29.69
N THR A 17 1.80 10.84 30.47
CA THR A 17 2.50 9.55 30.37
C THR A 17 1.64 8.59 29.56
N ILE A 18 2.15 8.13 28.41
CA ILE A 18 1.49 7.15 27.55
C ILE A 18 2.15 5.79 27.76
N CYS A 19 1.33 4.76 28.00
CA CYS A 19 1.77 3.38 28.13
C CYS A 19 1.29 2.56 26.92
N GLY A 20 2.18 1.82 26.25
CA GLY A 20 1.82 1.01 25.09
C GLY A 20 2.83 -0.09 24.77
N TYR A 21 2.50 -1.00 23.86
CA TYR A 21 3.43 -2.06 23.41
C TYR A 21 4.28 -1.63 22.21
N GLU A 22 4.03 -0.43 21.69
CA GLU A 22 4.75 0.17 20.57
C GLU A 22 6.01 0.88 21.06
N SER A 23 6.95 1.12 20.14
CA SER A 23 8.22 1.79 20.47
C SER A 23 8.00 3.21 21.01
N ALA A 24 8.95 3.69 21.82
CA ALA A 24 8.87 5.04 22.36
C ALA A 24 8.78 6.11 21.25
N ASP A 25 9.55 5.93 20.17
CA ASP A 25 9.50 6.80 18.99
C ASP A 25 8.12 6.83 18.33
N TYR A 26 7.45 5.68 18.24
CA TYR A 26 6.10 5.62 17.69
C TYR A 26 5.11 6.39 18.58
N LEU A 27 5.14 6.15 19.89
CA LEU A 27 4.27 6.85 20.85
C LEU A 27 4.53 8.37 20.84
N GLN A 28 5.79 8.80 20.69
CA GLN A 28 6.16 10.21 20.54
C GLN A 28 5.62 10.80 19.22
N ARG A 29 5.65 10.05 18.13
CA ARG A 29 5.07 10.46 16.84
C ARG A 29 3.56 10.63 16.94
N ILE A 30 2.86 9.75 17.66
CA ILE A 30 1.41 9.89 17.91
C ILE A 30 1.12 11.18 18.68
N ALA A 31 1.85 11.48 19.74
CA ALA A 31 1.68 12.73 20.47
C ALA A 31 1.93 13.97 19.59
N THR A 32 2.98 13.91 18.76
CA THR A 32 3.29 14.97 17.78
C THR A 32 2.17 15.16 16.75
N TYR A 33 1.58 14.05 16.28
CA TYR A 33 0.46 14.07 15.34
C TYR A 33 -0.79 14.71 15.95
N ILE A 34 -1.13 14.35 17.19
CA ILE A 34 -2.26 14.95 17.91
C ILE A 34 -2.06 16.47 18.05
N ASN A 35 -0.85 16.91 18.42
CA ASN A 35 -0.54 18.34 18.50
C ASN A 35 -0.76 19.04 17.16
N LYS A 36 -0.27 18.46 16.06
CA LYS A 36 -0.48 19.00 14.72
C LYS A 36 -1.98 19.17 14.40
N LYS A 37 -2.80 18.15 14.70
CA LYS A 37 -4.26 18.20 14.45
C LYS A 37 -4.95 19.26 15.31
N ARG A 38 -4.56 19.40 16.58
CA ARG A 38 -5.07 20.47 17.46
C ARG A 38 -4.66 21.85 16.97
N ASP A 39 -3.43 22.02 16.48
CA ASP A 39 -2.93 23.29 15.93
C ASP A 39 -3.66 23.68 14.63
N GLU A 40 -3.97 22.70 13.77
CA GLU A 40 -4.79 22.91 12.56
C GLU A 40 -6.19 23.41 12.91
N VAL A 41 -6.85 22.78 13.88
CA VAL A 41 -8.16 23.24 14.38
C VAL A 41 -8.06 24.62 15.01
N ALA A 42 -7.02 24.90 15.81
CA ALA A 42 -6.83 26.19 16.45
C ALA A 42 -6.57 27.34 15.47
N LYS A 43 -5.88 27.07 14.36
CA LYS A 43 -5.64 28.05 13.27
C LYS A 43 -6.91 28.38 12.51
N ASN A 44 -7.73 27.37 12.22
CA ASN A 44 -8.97 27.54 11.45
C ASN A 44 -10.10 28.12 12.33
N PHE A 45 -10.09 27.82 13.62
CA PHE A 45 -11.11 28.22 14.57
C PHE A 45 -10.49 28.89 15.82
N PRO A 46 -10.34 30.23 15.80
CA PRO A 46 -9.87 31.00 16.94
C PRO A 46 -10.65 30.71 18.22
N SER A 47 -9.98 30.72 19.37
CA SER A 47 -10.62 30.46 20.68
C SER A 47 -11.71 31.47 21.07
N SER A 48 -11.77 32.61 20.38
CA SER A 48 -12.86 33.58 20.53
C SER A 48 -14.17 33.15 19.88
N LEU A 49 -14.14 32.16 18.97
CA LEU A 49 -15.31 31.74 18.19
C LEU A 49 -15.93 30.44 18.70
N ILE A 50 -15.13 29.54 19.28
CA ILE A 50 -15.59 28.22 19.73
C ILE A 50 -14.93 27.81 21.06
N SER A 51 -15.66 27.03 21.86
CA SER A 51 -15.19 26.52 23.14
C SER A 51 -14.07 25.49 22.98
N SER A 52 -13.30 25.26 24.05
CA SER A 52 -12.26 24.23 24.09
C SER A 52 -12.82 22.82 23.87
N GLU A 53 -14.03 22.55 24.37
CA GLU A 53 -14.71 21.27 24.15
C GLU A 53 -15.04 21.04 22.68
N THR A 54 -15.58 22.06 22.00
CA THR A 54 -15.83 21.99 20.55
C THR A 54 -14.54 21.77 19.76
N LYS A 55 -13.41 22.39 20.16
CA LYS A 55 -12.11 22.13 19.53
C LYS A 55 -11.63 20.70 19.70
N ALA A 56 -11.85 20.11 20.87
CA ALA A 56 -11.51 18.71 21.12
C ALA A 56 -12.32 17.80 20.20
N VAL A 57 -13.65 17.97 20.15
CA VAL A 57 -14.54 17.20 19.28
C VAL A 57 -14.18 17.35 17.80
N LEU A 58 -13.87 18.56 17.33
CA LEU A 58 -13.42 18.77 15.94
C LEU A 58 -12.09 18.08 15.64
N THR A 59 -11.17 18.06 16.60
CA THR A 59 -9.90 17.34 16.47
C THR A 59 -10.14 15.83 16.38
N GLU A 60 -11.01 15.30 17.23
CA GLU A 60 -11.40 13.88 17.22
C GLU A 60 -12.05 13.48 15.90
N ILE A 61 -12.97 14.30 15.39
CA ILE A 61 -13.62 14.10 14.08
C ILE A 61 -12.57 14.06 12.97
N ASN A 62 -11.64 15.02 12.94
CA ASN A 62 -10.59 15.05 11.92
C ASN A 62 -9.69 13.80 11.96
N ILE A 63 -9.30 13.36 13.16
CA ILE A 63 -8.47 12.14 13.31
C ILE A 63 -9.25 10.91 12.86
N ALA A 64 -10.53 10.81 13.20
CA ALA A 64 -11.40 9.73 12.75
C ALA A 64 -11.55 9.73 11.22
N ASP A 65 -11.73 10.90 10.61
CA ASP A 65 -11.80 11.08 9.16
C ASP A 65 -10.51 10.65 8.46
N ASP A 66 -9.33 11.02 8.98
CA ASP A 66 -8.05 10.56 8.45
C ASP A 66 -7.96 9.02 8.47
N TYR A 67 -8.38 8.40 9.58
CA TYR A 67 -8.37 6.95 9.74
C TYR A 67 -9.33 6.27 8.76
N TYR A 68 -10.55 6.79 8.62
CA TYR A 68 -11.55 6.23 7.70
C TYR A 68 -11.12 6.38 6.25
N SER A 69 -10.57 7.55 5.88
CA SER A 69 -10.04 7.81 4.54
C SER A 69 -8.89 6.85 4.20
N ALA A 70 -7.93 6.68 5.11
CA ALA A 70 -6.83 5.74 4.92
C ALA A 70 -7.29 4.27 4.86
N SER A 71 -8.30 3.91 5.64
CA SER A 71 -8.88 2.57 5.63
C SER A 71 -9.57 2.26 4.31
N LEU A 72 -10.32 3.22 3.75
CA LEU A 72 -10.97 3.08 2.46
C LEU A 72 -9.96 3.00 1.31
N GLU A 73 -8.91 3.83 1.33
CA GLU A 73 -7.83 3.74 0.35
C GLU A 73 -7.14 2.37 0.38
N LEU A 74 -6.90 1.84 1.59
CA LEU A 74 -6.32 0.52 1.77
C LEU A 74 -7.23 -0.61 1.28
N GLU A 75 -8.55 -0.48 1.42
CA GLU A 75 -9.53 -1.42 0.86
C GLU A 75 -9.49 -1.41 -0.67
N ASN A 76 -9.51 -0.22 -1.28
CA ASN A 76 -9.41 -0.08 -2.74
C ASN A 76 -8.09 -0.67 -3.27
N LEU A 77 -6.97 -0.40 -2.61
CA LEU A 77 -5.67 -0.96 -2.98
C LEU A 77 -5.64 -2.49 -2.89
N LYS A 78 -6.34 -3.09 -1.92
CA LYS A 78 -6.46 -4.55 -1.83
C LYS A 78 -7.23 -5.11 -3.03
N THR A 79 -8.35 -4.50 -3.40
CA THR A 79 -9.10 -4.90 -4.59
C THR A 79 -8.26 -4.78 -5.86
N ASP A 80 -7.53 -3.67 -6.03
CA ASP A 80 -6.62 -3.47 -7.16
C ASP A 80 -5.53 -4.54 -7.23
N ILE A 81 -4.98 -4.96 -6.08
CA ILE A 81 -3.98 -6.03 -6.02
C ILE A 81 -4.59 -7.36 -6.45
N GLU A 82 -5.79 -7.69 -5.97
CA GLU A 82 -6.49 -8.93 -6.35
C GLU A 82 -6.77 -8.99 -7.86
N GLU A 83 -7.20 -7.88 -8.47
CA GLU A 83 -7.41 -7.78 -9.92
C GLU A 83 -6.11 -7.92 -10.71
N LYS A 84 -5.03 -7.30 -10.23
CA LYS A 84 -3.70 -7.42 -10.84
C LYS A 84 -3.17 -8.85 -10.75
N ASP A 85 -3.35 -9.52 -9.62
CA ASP A 85 -2.94 -10.92 -9.44
C ASP A 85 -3.69 -11.84 -10.40
N LYS A 86 -4.99 -11.62 -10.62
CA LYS A 86 -5.77 -12.34 -11.62
C LYS A 86 -5.23 -12.10 -13.04
N THR A 87 -4.96 -10.85 -13.38
CA THR A 87 -4.40 -10.49 -14.70
C THR A 87 -3.02 -11.11 -14.92
N ILE A 88 -2.15 -11.10 -13.90
CA ILE A 88 -0.84 -11.75 -13.95
C ILE A 88 -0.99 -13.25 -14.15
N PHE A 89 -1.95 -13.88 -13.49
CA PHE A 89 -2.22 -15.31 -13.65
C PHE A 89 -2.65 -15.64 -15.09
N GLU A 90 -3.56 -14.86 -15.67
CA GLU A 90 -4.02 -15.00 -17.06
C GLU A 90 -2.87 -14.81 -18.05
N LEU A 91 -2.08 -13.74 -17.89
CA LEU A 91 -0.92 -13.47 -18.74
C LEU A 91 0.15 -14.57 -18.65
N LYS A 92 0.38 -15.13 -17.46
CA LYS A 92 1.30 -16.28 -17.29
C LYS A 92 0.82 -17.49 -18.06
N HIS A 93 -0.49 -17.80 -18.03
CA HIS A 93 -1.06 -18.90 -18.79
C HIS A 93 -0.93 -18.68 -20.30
N GLU A 94 -1.24 -17.47 -20.77
CA GLU A 94 -1.08 -17.12 -22.17
C GLU A 94 0.39 -17.21 -22.62
N MET A 95 1.33 -16.75 -21.78
CA MET A 95 2.76 -16.83 -22.07
C MET A 95 3.24 -18.28 -22.22
N ILE A 96 2.74 -19.20 -21.38
CA ILE A 96 3.05 -20.64 -21.48
C ILE A 96 2.51 -21.19 -22.80
N ALA A 97 1.24 -20.92 -23.12
CA ALA A 97 0.62 -21.39 -24.37
C ALA A 97 1.35 -20.85 -25.61
N ASN A 98 1.82 -19.59 -25.57
CA ASN A 98 2.59 -19.00 -26.65
C ASN A 98 4.00 -19.60 -26.74
N LYS A 99 4.64 -19.96 -25.62
CA LYS A 99 5.91 -20.70 -25.61
C LYS A 99 5.76 -22.08 -26.26
N GLU A 100 4.73 -22.84 -25.90
CA GLU A 100 4.46 -24.16 -26.50
C GLU A 100 4.26 -24.04 -28.02
N LYS A 101 3.44 -23.08 -28.47
CA LYS A 101 3.26 -22.80 -29.91
C LYS A 101 4.57 -22.42 -30.61
N LEU A 102 5.41 -21.62 -29.95
CA LEU A 102 6.70 -21.22 -30.50
C LEU A 102 7.64 -22.43 -30.67
N GLU A 103 7.71 -23.31 -29.68
CA GLU A 103 8.49 -24.54 -29.75
C GLU A 103 8.03 -25.46 -30.89
N ASP A 104 6.71 -25.58 -31.09
CA ASP A 104 6.13 -26.34 -32.20
C ASP A 104 6.49 -25.75 -33.57
N VAL A 105 6.43 -24.41 -33.70
CA VAL A 105 6.82 -23.73 -34.94
C VAL A 105 8.31 -23.90 -35.22
N LEU A 106 9.17 -23.79 -34.19
CA LEU A 106 10.61 -24.02 -34.33
C LEU A 106 10.91 -25.45 -34.79
N ARG A 107 10.23 -26.45 -34.22
CA ARG A 107 10.39 -27.85 -34.62
C ARG A 107 10.04 -28.07 -36.09
N LYS A 108 8.89 -27.56 -36.53
CA LYS A 108 8.46 -27.63 -37.94
C LYS A 108 9.44 -26.93 -38.88
N ASN A 109 10.01 -25.81 -38.45
CA ASN A 109 10.99 -25.08 -39.25
C ASN A 109 12.28 -25.90 -39.43
N MET A 110 12.79 -26.52 -38.36
CA MET A 110 13.95 -27.42 -38.43
C MET A 110 13.71 -28.62 -39.37
N GLU A 111 12.51 -29.21 -39.33
CA GLU A 111 12.13 -30.29 -40.24
C GLU A 111 12.12 -29.85 -41.71
N LEU A 112 11.55 -28.67 -42.00
CA LEU A 112 11.52 -28.09 -43.35
C LEU A 112 12.93 -27.77 -43.86
N GLU A 113 13.79 -27.18 -43.02
CA GLU A 113 15.19 -26.91 -43.37
C GLU A 113 15.96 -28.20 -43.69
N ALA A 114 15.74 -29.27 -42.93
CA ALA A 114 16.33 -30.58 -43.19
C ALA A 114 15.85 -31.14 -44.55
N GLN A 115 14.55 -31.06 -44.85
CA GLN A 115 13.99 -31.49 -46.13
C GLN A 115 14.57 -30.69 -47.31
N ILE A 116 14.67 -29.36 -47.18
CA ILE A 116 15.29 -28.49 -48.19
C ILE A 116 16.74 -28.92 -48.46
N ASN A 117 17.52 -29.20 -47.42
CA ASN A 117 18.90 -29.65 -47.57
C ASN A 117 19.02 -31.00 -48.27
N ILE A 118 18.12 -31.95 -48.00
CA ILE A 118 18.06 -33.24 -48.70
C ILE A 118 17.75 -33.03 -50.19
N LEU A 119 16.75 -32.20 -50.51
CA LEU A 119 16.37 -31.91 -51.89
C LEU A 119 17.49 -31.21 -52.66
N LYS A 120 18.17 -30.23 -52.05
CA LYS A 120 19.36 -29.57 -52.63
C LYS A 120 20.47 -30.55 -52.99
N LYS A 121 20.69 -31.59 -52.17
CA LYS A 121 21.69 -32.63 -52.45
C LYS A 121 21.28 -33.56 -53.60
N ARG A 122 19.98 -33.78 -53.84
CA ARG A 122 19.47 -34.63 -54.94
C ARG A 122 19.53 -33.95 -56.32
N ILE A 123 19.60 -32.63 -56.35
CA ILE A 123 19.64 -31.83 -57.59
C ILE A 123 21.09 -31.58 -58.06
N ARG A 124 22.09 -31.87 -57.22
CA ARG A 124 23.51 -31.91 -57.58
C ARG A 124 23.91 -33.30 -58.04
#